data_AF-A0A497BPQ5-F1
#
_entry.id   AF-A0A497BPQ5-F1
#
_cell.length_a   1.000
_cell.length_b   1.000
_cell.length_c   1.000
_cell.angle_alpha   90.00
_cell.angle_beta   90.00
_cell.angle_gamma   90.00
#
_symmetry.space_group_name_H-M   'P 1'
#
loop_
_entity.id
_entity.type
_entity.pdbx_description
1 polymer ?
#
loop_
_entity_poly.entity_id
_entity_poly.type
_entity_poly.pdbx_seq_one_letter_code
_entity_poly.pdbx_strand_id
1 'polypeptide(L)'
;MSEKADRFLLTLLLLTFAGLGLTYALATPCFESPDEWSHLSVIRYWIEHRSPPPRVLAPRNEAGRSENWYFEYHDPPLYYAPPLYHSLAALLTSWAAMDDL
;
A
#
# COMPACT_ATOMS: atom_id res chain seq x y z
N MET A 1 1.94 -2.92 37.22
CA MET A 1 0.65 -2.30 36.87
C MET A 1 -0.44 -3.36 37.03
N SER A 2 -1.71 -2.96 37.23
CA SER A 2 -2.82 -3.91 37.37
C SER A 2 -3.27 -4.40 36.01
N GLU A 3 -3.59 -5.69 35.85
CA GLU A 3 -4.05 -6.29 34.59
C GLU A 3 -5.26 -5.53 33.98
N LYS A 4 -6.13 -4.99 34.83
CA LYS A 4 -7.26 -4.14 34.39
C LYS A 4 -6.80 -2.84 33.74
N ALA A 5 -5.75 -2.23 34.29
CA ALA A 5 -5.17 -1.01 33.72
C ALA A 5 -4.49 -1.30 32.37
N ASP A 6 -3.81 -2.44 32.24
CA ASP A 6 -3.16 -2.84 30.99
C ASP A 6 -4.19 -3.12 29.89
N ARG A 7 -5.28 -3.85 30.21
CA ARG A 7 -6.39 -4.08 29.28
C ARG A 7 -7.08 -2.78 28.88
N PHE A 8 -7.26 -1.85 29.81
CA PHE A 8 -7.83 -0.54 29.52
C PHE A 8 -6.94 0.27 28.58
N LEU A 9 -5.64 0.36 28.86
CA LEU A 9 -4.69 1.08 28.02
C LEU A 9 -4.57 0.46 26.62
N LEU A 10 -4.56 -0.87 26.53
CA LEU A 10 -4.58 -1.56 25.24
C LEU A 10 -5.86 -1.25 24.46
N THR A 11 -7.01 -1.30 25.13
CA THR A 11 -8.30 -0.96 24.49
C THR A 11 -8.30 0.48 23.98
N LEU A 12 -7.82 1.42 24.80
CA LEU A 12 -7.71 2.81 24.42
C LEU A 12 -6.77 3.00 23.21
N LEU A 13 -5.60 2.35 23.23
CA LEU A 13 -4.64 2.38 22.13
C LEU A 13 -5.27 1.88 20.82
N LEU A 14 -5.96 0.74 20.88
CA LEU A 14 -6.62 0.15 19.71
C LEU A 14 -7.74 1.06 19.18
N LEU A 15 -8.55 1.64 20.06
CA LEU A 15 -9.61 2.57 19.67
C LEU A 15 -9.04 3.85 19.05
N THR A 16 -7.97 4.40 19.62
CA THR A 16 -7.29 5.57 19.06
C THR A 16 -6.68 5.25 17.71
N PHE A 17 -5.98 4.12 17.56
CA PHE A 17 -5.40 3.69 16.29
C PHE A 17 -6.47 3.52 15.21
N ALA A 18 -7.55 2.81 15.51
CA ALA A 18 -8.66 2.61 14.57
C ALA A 18 -9.37 3.92 14.22
N GLY A 19 -9.59 4.80 15.20
CA GLY A 19 -10.21 6.11 14.97
C GLY A 19 -9.37 7.02 14.10
N LEU A 20 -8.05 7.06 14.33
CA LEU A 20 -7.11 7.81 13.48
C LEU A 20 -7.04 7.23 12.07
N GLY A 21 -6.96 5.90 11.93
CA GLY A 21 -6.94 5.22 10.65
C GLY A 21 -8.21 5.46 9.82
N LEU A 22 -9.39 5.42 10.46
CA LEU A 22 -10.66 5.72 9.81
C LEU A 22 -10.75 7.20 9.41
N THR A 23 -10.30 8.12 10.28
CA THR A 23 -10.28 9.55 9.96
C THR A 23 -9.38 9.83 8.77
N TYR A 24 -8.19 9.22 8.74
CA TYR A 24 -7.26 9.32 7.61
C TYR A 24 -7.90 8.79 6.33
N ALA A 25 -8.50 7.60 6.36
CA ALA A 25 -9.15 6.99 5.20
C ALA A 25 -10.35 7.81 4.65
N LEU A 26 -11.03 8.58 5.50
CA LEU A 26 -12.16 9.43 5.10
C LEU A 26 -11.73 10.83 4.67
N ALA A 27 -10.64 11.35 5.23
CA ALA A 27 -10.16 12.71 4.99
C ALA A 27 -9.19 12.79 3.81
N THR A 28 -8.45 11.72 3.52
CA THR A 28 -7.54 11.61 2.37
C THR A 28 -8.34 11.08 1.18
N PRO A 29 -8.55 11.88 0.13
CA PRO A 29 -9.18 11.40 -1.10
C PRO A 29 -8.37 10.26 -1.71
N CYS A 30 -9.05 9.38 -2.45
CA CYS A 30 -8.36 8.32 -3.18
C CYS A 30 -7.31 8.93 -4.12
N PHE A 31 -6.14 8.31 -4.14
CA PHE A 31 -4.94 8.71 -4.88
C PHE A 31 -4.29 10.00 -4.39
N GLU A 32 -4.59 10.50 -3.19
CA GLU A 32 -3.86 11.64 -2.61
C GLU A 32 -2.80 11.23 -1.59
N SER A 33 -2.78 9.97 -1.12
CA SER A 33 -1.63 9.49 -0.35
C SER A 33 -0.40 9.32 -1.25
N PRO A 34 0.79 9.77 -0.81
CA PRO A 34 2.02 9.70 -1.60
C PRO A 34 2.41 8.30 -2.09
N ASP A 35 1.95 7.23 -1.43
CA ASP A 35 2.31 5.85 -1.69
C ASP A 35 1.23 5.04 -2.41
N GLU A 36 0.00 5.55 -2.56
CA GLU A 36 -1.13 4.82 -3.13
C GLU A 36 -0.87 4.32 -4.55
N TRP A 37 -0.24 5.14 -5.40
CA TRP A 37 0.13 4.74 -6.76
C TRP A 37 1.11 3.58 -6.78
N SER A 38 2.09 3.59 -5.86
CA SER A 38 3.08 2.52 -5.75
C SER A 38 2.46 1.20 -5.28
N HIS A 39 1.39 1.25 -4.48
CA HIS A 39 0.63 0.07 -4.09
C HIS A 39 -0.16 -0.52 -5.25
N LEU A 40 -0.82 0.33 -6.03
CA LEU A 40 -1.65 -0.11 -7.16
C LEU A 40 -0.82 -0.68 -8.31
N SER A 41 0.37 -0.13 -8.58
CA SER A 41 1.27 -0.71 -9.59
C SER A 41 1.73 -2.12 -9.22
N VAL A 42 1.98 -2.39 -7.92
CA VAL A 42 2.26 -3.75 -7.43
C VAL A 42 1.03 -4.66 -7.60
N ILE A 43 -0.17 -4.19 -7.24
CA ILE A 43 -1.42 -4.97 -7.37
C ILE A 43 -1.67 -5.35 -8.84
N ARG A 44 -1.54 -4.38 -9.76
CA ARG A 44 -1.65 -4.61 -11.19
C ARG A 44 -0.66 -5.66 -11.68
N TYR A 45 0.61 -5.56 -11.26
CA TYR A 45 1.62 -6.55 -11.61
C TYR A 45 1.20 -7.96 -11.20
N TRP A 46 0.68 -8.13 -9.98
CA TRP A 46 0.20 -9.43 -9.49
C TRP A 46 -0.98 -9.97 -10.30
N ILE A 47 -1.92 -9.11 -10.70
CA ILE A 47 -3.06 -9.49 -11.54
C ILE A 47 -2.58 -9.98 -12.91
N GLU A 48 -1.67 -9.24 -13.54
CA GLU A 48 -1.17 -9.51 -14.90
C GLU A 48 -0.24 -10.74 -14.95
N HIS A 49 0.70 -10.84 -14.00
CA HIS A 49 1.79 -11.81 -14.05
C HIS A 49 1.57 -13.03 -13.16
N ARG A 50 0.62 -12.96 -12.20
CA ARG A 50 0.35 -14.00 -11.20
C ARG A 50 1.59 -14.46 -10.43
N SER A 51 2.55 -13.57 -10.29
CA SER A 51 3.81 -13.78 -9.57
C SER A 51 4.19 -12.51 -8.81
N PRO A 52 4.91 -12.62 -7.70
CA PRO A 52 5.48 -11.44 -7.05
C PRO A 52 6.43 -10.73 -8.02
N PRO A 53 6.49 -9.39 -7.98
CA PRO A 53 7.40 -8.64 -8.83
C PRO A 53 8.87 -8.98 -8.52
N PRO A 54 9.74 -9.04 -9.55
CA PRO A 54 11.16 -9.27 -9.35
C PRO A 54 11.76 -8.14 -8.53
N ARG A 55 12.74 -8.45 -7.67
CA ARG A 55 13.52 -7.43 -6.96
C ARG A 55 14.38 -6.68 -7.96
N VAL A 56 13.97 -5.49 -8.36
CA VAL A 56 14.72 -4.65 -9.30
C VAL A 56 15.50 -3.59 -8.52
N LEU A 57 16.79 -3.85 -8.29
CA LEU A 57 17.72 -2.86 -7.73
C LEU A 57 18.16 -1.88 -8.83
N ALA A 58 17.24 -1.06 -9.35
CA ALA A 58 17.63 0.02 -10.26
C ALA A 58 18.21 1.21 -9.43
N PRO A 59 19.31 1.84 -9.87
CA PRO A 59 19.79 3.05 -9.23
C PRO A 59 18.73 4.14 -9.33
N ARG A 60 18.34 4.70 -8.18
CA ARG A 60 17.38 5.80 -8.07
C ARG A 60 18.02 7.10 -8.57
N ASN A 61 18.20 7.23 -9.89
CA ASN A 61 18.59 8.50 -10.50
C ASN A 61 17.32 9.33 -10.73
N GLU A 62 17.26 10.49 -10.07
CA GLU A 62 16.07 11.33 -9.93
C GLU A 62 15.93 12.37 -11.06
N ALA A 63 16.94 12.54 -11.91
CA ALA A 63 16.96 13.56 -12.96
C ALA A 63 16.34 13.07 -14.28
N GLY A 64 15.23 13.69 -14.72
CA GLY A 64 14.69 13.56 -16.08
C GLY A 64 13.45 12.68 -16.27
N ARG A 65 12.67 12.44 -15.21
CA ARG A 65 11.48 11.57 -15.25
C ARG A 65 10.25 12.29 -15.82
N SER A 66 9.63 11.70 -16.85
CA SER A 66 8.32 12.10 -17.37
C SER A 66 7.19 11.70 -16.41
N GLU A 67 6.00 12.25 -16.57
CA GLU A 67 4.81 11.85 -15.79
C GLU A 67 4.56 10.34 -15.85
N ASN A 68 4.78 9.72 -17.01
CA ASN A 68 4.67 8.26 -17.20
C ASN A 68 5.58 7.45 -16.27
N TRP A 69 6.72 7.99 -15.87
CA TRP A 69 7.62 7.31 -14.94
C TRP A 69 6.96 7.07 -13.57
N TYR A 70 6.08 7.97 -13.10
CA TYR A 70 5.38 7.79 -11.82
C TYR A 70 4.40 6.61 -11.84
N PHE A 71 3.93 6.22 -13.01
CA PHE A 71 2.98 5.11 -13.21
C PHE A 71 3.68 3.76 -13.46
N GLU A 72 4.98 3.76 -13.72
CA GLU A 72 5.77 2.53 -13.82
C GLU A 72 5.89 1.82 -12.45
N TYR A 73 6.16 0.52 -12.48
CA TYR A 73 6.47 -0.24 -11.27
C TYR A 73 7.75 0.28 -10.59
N HIS A 74 7.66 0.63 -9.30
CA HIS A 74 8.81 0.97 -8.47
C HIS A 74 8.94 -0.06 -7.35
N ASP A 75 10.17 -0.53 -7.11
CA ASP A 75 10.44 -1.48 -6.02
C ASP A 75 10.07 -0.80 -4.68
N PRO A 76 9.03 -1.28 -3.98
CA PRO A 76 8.61 -0.65 -2.73
C PRO A 76 9.71 -0.91 -1.67
N PRO A 77 9.96 0.02 -0.74
CA PRO A 77 10.93 -0.19 0.34
C PRO A 77 10.73 -1.55 1.01
N LEU A 78 11.80 -2.25 1.41
CA LEU A 78 11.78 -3.63 1.95
C LEU A 78 10.78 -3.88 3.10
N TYR A 79 10.32 -2.81 3.76
CA TYR A 79 9.31 -2.85 4.83
C TYR A 79 7.87 -3.01 4.33
N TYR A 80 7.61 -2.83 3.03
CA TYR A 80 6.31 -3.03 2.37
C TYR A 80 6.04 -4.48 1.94
N ALA A 81 6.88 -5.42 2.35
CA ALA A 81 6.60 -6.83 2.19
C ALA A 81 5.76 -7.36 3.36
N PRO A 82 4.42 -7.21 3.33
CA PRO A 82 3.56 -8.33 3.59
C PRO A 82 2.89 -8.66 2.25
N PRO A 83 3.38 -9.69 1.52
CA PRO A 83 2.77 -10.10 0.25
C PRO A 83 1.28 -10.39 0.39
N LEU A 84 0.78 -10.59 1.61
CA LEU A 84 -0.62 -10.83 1.93
C LEU A 84 -1.55 -9.66 1.59
N TYR A 85 -1.15 -8.40 1.85
CA TYR A 85 -1.99 -7.25 1.53
C TYR A 85 -2.17 -7.10 0.01
N HIS A 86 -1.07 -7.04 -0.75
CA HIS A 86 -1.13 -6.87 -2.20
C HIS A 86 -1.74 -8.09 -2.90
N SER A 87 -1.45 -9.31 -2.45
CA SER A 87 -2.05 -10.53 -3.02
C SER A 87 -3.56 -10.62 -2.78
N LEU A 88 -4.01 -10.25 -1.57
CA LEU A 88 -5.43 -10.20 -1.25
C LEU A 88 -6.13 -9.12 -2.06
N ALA A 89 -5.54 -7.92 -2.15
CA ALA A 89 -6.07 -6.84 -2.97
C ALA A 89 -6.18 -7.28 -4.44
N ALA A 90 -5.11 -7.85 -5.02
CA ALA A 90 -5.11 -8.37 -6.38
C ALA A 90 -6.18 -9.44 -6.62
N LEU A 91 -6.40 -10.35 -5.67
CA LEU A 91 -7.47 -11.33 -5.76
C LEU A 91 -8.86 -10.66 -5.80
N LEU A 92 -9.10 -9.72 -4.89
CA LEU A 92 -10.38 -9.03 -4.74
C LEU A 92 -10.69 -8.06 -5.90
N THR A 93 -9.66 -7.52 -6.56
CA THR A 93 -9.79 -6.55 -7.66
C THR A 93 -9.46 -7.12 -9.04
N SER A 94 -9.16 -8.42 -9.15
CA SER A 94 -8.77 -9.08 -10.41
C SER A 94 -9.77 -8.95 -11.57
N TRP A 95 -11.02 -8.61 -11.27
CA TRP A 95 -12.09 -8.41 -12.25
C TRP A 95 -12.20 -6.96 -12.74
N ALA A 96 -11.58 -6.01 -12.05
CA ALA A 96 -11.61 -4.60 -12.41
C ALA A 96 -10.56 -4.32 -13.50
N ALA A 97 -10.96 -3.61 -14.55
CA ALA A 97 -10.01 -3.10 -15.53
C ALA A 97 -9.12 -2.05 -14.88
N MET A 98 -7.82 -2.15 -15.11
CA MET A 98 -6.77 -1.28 -14.56
C MET A 98 -5.90 -0.72 -15.69
N ASP A 99 -6.46 -0.64 -16.90
CA ASP A 99 -5.76 -0.28 -18.13
C ASP A 99 -5.43 1.23 -18.21
N ASP A 100 -6.07 2.03 -17.36
CA ASP A 100 -5.93 3.48 -17.22
C ASP A 100 -4.94 3.90 -16.12
N LEU A 101 -4.33 2.94 -15.43
CA LEU A 101 -3.17 3.15 -14.54
C LEU A 101 -1.87 3.36 -15.30
#